data_AF-A0A946HUN4-F1
#
_entry.id   AF-A0A946HUN4-F1
#
_cell.length_a   1.000
_cell.length_b   1.000
_cell.length_c   1.000
_cell.angle_alpha   90.00
_cell.angle_beta   90.00
_cell.angle_gamma   90.00
#
_symmetry.space_group_name_H-M   'P 1'
#
loop_
_entity.id
_entity.type
_entity.pdbx_description
1 polymer ?
#
loop_
_entity_poly.entity_id
_entity_poly.type
_entity_poly.pdbx_seq_one_letter_code
_entity_poly.pdbx_strand_id
1 'polypeptide(L)'
;MIMEKILEKMAKGYDVKATQEDIQLNLDALYEEVGSAEKLAQNVDDFFGWDMETFSERILYPEALRAKLIEKMSTSDRAVKQSRVAAEKVLKEVEKGDKTFEELAKEYSDDPGSAQDGGDLGFFPRGVMVTEFEDAVFSLEPGQISDLVQTDFGFHIIKLVNRMVPEEGAENEEGIEVEEEVEAKHILIAFKGYDDYLSEYREKARIYKFVALDEK
;
A
#
# COMPACT_ATOMS: atom_id res chain seq x y z
N MET A 1 -18.28 18.50 -2.20
CA MET A 1 -18.78 17.13 -1.91
C MET A 1 -18.16 16.60 -0.60
N ILE A 2 -18.66 15.52 0.03
CA ILE A 2 -18.01 14.94 1.23
C ILE A 2 -16.55 14.56 0.96
N MET A 3 -16.26 14.06 -0.24
CA MET A 3 -14.93 13.64 -0.67
C MET A 3 -13.92 14.80 -0.71
N GLU A 4 -14.34 15.95 -1.23
CA GLU A 4 -13.53 17.18 -1.32
C GLU A 4 -13.08 17.66 0.07
N LYS A 5 -14.00 17.72 1.04
CA LYS A 5 -13.67 18.11 2.43
C LYS A 5 -12.71 17.14 3.11
N ILE A 6 -12.76 15.86 2.76
CA ILE A 6 -11.81 14.85 3.26
C ILE A 6 -10.42 15.12 2.66
N LEU A 7 -10.35 15.32 1.34
CA LEU A 7 -9.14 15.67 0.60
C LEU A 7 -8.46 16.93 1.16
N GLU A 8 -9.21 18.01 1.39
CA GLU A 8 -8.68 19.25 1.98
C GLU A 8 -8.13 19.04 3.40
N LYS A 9 -8.84 18.26 4.23
CA LYS A 9 -8.39 17.95 5.58
C LYS A 9 -7.10 17.12 5.57
N MET A 10 -6.99 16.15 4.65
CA MET A 10 -5.78 15.35 4.47
C MET A 10 -4.62 16.22 3.97
N ALA A 11 -4.85 17.03 2.93
CA ALA A 11 -3.87 17.96 2.39
C ALA A 11 -3.26 18.86 3.48
N LYS A 12 -4.11 19.43 4.34
CA LYS A 12 -3.66 20.21 5.49
C LYS A 12 -2.81 19.40 6.48
N GLY A 13 -3.14 18.12 6.70
CA GLY A 13 -2.41 17.24 7.61
C GLY A 13 -1.04 16.78 7.09
N TYR A 14 -0.84 16.81 5.78
CA TYR A 14 0.43 16.46 5.12
C TYR A 14 1.21 17.68 4.61
N ASP A 15 0.69 18.89 4.85
CA ASP A 15 1.21 20.16 4.33
C ASP A 15 1.36 20.13 2.79
N VAL A 16 0.33 19.62 2.13
CA VAL A 16 0.24 19.49 0.67
C VAL A 16 -0.74 20.52 0.14
N LYS A 17 -0.41 21.12 -1.01
CA LYS A 17 -1.31 21.96 -1.81
C LYS A 17 -1.09 21.64 -3.28
N ALA A 18 -2.17 21.64 -4.05
CA ALA A 18 -2.07 21.69 -5.50
C ALA A 18 -1.79 23.13 -5.95
N THR A 19 -0.90 23.28 -6.91
CA THR A 19 -0.56 24.53 -7.58
C THR A 19 -1.34 24.69 -8.88
N GLN A 20 -1.28 25.87 -9.48
CA GLN A 20 -1.84 26.08 -10.81
C GLN A 20 -1.13 25.26 -11.88
N GLU A 21 0.15 24.96 -11.70
CA GLU A 21 0.92 24.09 -12.61
C GLU A 21 0.41 22.65 -12.55
N ASP A 22 0.11 22.13 -11.36
CA ASP A 22 -0.46 20.77 -11.20
C ASP A 22 -1.84 20.64 -11.87
N ILE A 23 -2.67 21.69 -11.78
CA ILE A 23 -3.97 21.75 -12.46
C ILE A 23 -3.77 21.82 -13.98
N GLN A 24 -2.78 22.60 -14.44
CA GLN A 24 -2.48 22.74 -15.86
C GLN A 24 -2.00 21.43 -16.47
N LEU A 25 -1.17 20.65 -15.76
CA LEU A 25 -0.74 19.31 -16.20
C LEU A 25 -1.93 18.37 -16.43
N ASN A 26 -2.90 18.37 -15.51
CA ASN A 26 -4.12 17.59 -15.67
C ASN A 26 -4.97 18.10 -16.86
N LEU A 27 -5.04 19.41 -17.03
CA LEU A 27 -5.79 20.03 -18.11
C LEU A 27 -5.18 19.74 -19.48
N ASP A 28 -3.85 19.78 -19.60
CA ASP A 28 -3.12 19.45 -20.82
C ASP A 28 -3.33 17.99 -21.22
N ALA A 29 -3.29 17.06 -20.25
CA ALA A 29 -3.60 15.66 -20.50
C ALA A 29 -5.04 15.46 -21.04
N LEU A 30 -6.01 16.20 -20.50
CA LEU A 30 -7.38 16.17 -21.01
C LEU A 30 -7.51 16.80 -22.41
N TYR A 31 -6.71 17.83 -22.73
CA TYR A 31 -6.67 18.39 -24.08
C TYR A 31 -6.11 17.40 -25.09
N GLU A 32 -5.07 16.64 -24.73
CA GLU A 32 -4.54 15.58 -25.58
C GLU A 32 -5.57 14.46 -25.81
N GLU A 33 -6.30 14.05 -24.77
CA GLU A 33 -7.31 13.00 -24.85
C GLU A 33 -8.53 13.43 -25.67
N VAL A 34 -9.04 14.64 -25.42
CA VAL A 34 -10.27 15.14 -26.06
C VAL A 34 -9.98 15.73 -27.45
N GLY A 35 -8.77 16.23 -27.67
CA GLY A 35 -8.23 16.72 -28.93
C GLY A 35 -8.19 18.25 -29.08
N SER A 36 -8.91 19.01 -28.26
CA SER A 36 -8.79 20.48 -28.19
C SER A 36 -9.43 21.07 -26.93
N ALA A 37 -9.09 22.33 -26.64
CA ALA A 37 -9.68 23.08 -25.53
C ALA A 37 -11.17 23.41 -25.75
N GLU A 38 -11.57 23.78 -26.97
CA GLU A 38 -12.97 24.07 -27.28
C GLU A 38 -13.85 22.83 -27.07
N LYS A 39 -13.37 21.66 -27.50
CA LYS A 39 -14.12 20.41 -27.38
C LYS A 39 -14.21 19.94 -25.94
N LEU A 40 -13.16 20.14 -25.13
CA LEU A 40 -13.25 19.88 -23.69
C LEU A 40 -14.29 20.79 -23.03
N ALA A 41 -14.27 22.10 -23.31
CA ALA A 41 -15.24 23.03 -22.76
C ALA A 41 -16.68 22.68 -23.15
N GLN A 42 -16.90 22.30 -24.41
CA GLN A 42 -18.20 21.84 -24.88
C GLN A 42 -18.66 20.57 -24.16
N ASN A 43 -17.78 19.57 -24.01
CA ASN A 43 -18.10 18.37 -23.24
C ASN A 43 -18.46 18.71 -21.78
N VAL A 44 -17.70 19.60 -21.14
CA VAL A 44 -17.96 19.98 -19.75
C VAL A 44 -19.34 20.62 -19.59
N ASP A 45 -19.73 21.50 -20.50
CA ASP A 45 -21.07 22.10 -20.51
C ASP A 45 -22.15 21.05 -20.83
N ASP A 46 -21.97 20.25 -21.88
CA ASP A 46 -22.95 19.24 -22.30
C ASP A 46 -23.21 18.16 -21.23
N PHE A 47 -22.17 17.73 -20.51
CA PHE A 47 -22.28 16.67 -19.49
C PHE A 47 -22.62 17.19 -18.10
N PHE A 48 -22.06 18.33 -17.68
CA PHE A 48 -22.18 18.83 -16.31
C PHE A 48 -22.97 20.14 -16.19
N GLY A 49 -23.18 20.85 -17.30
CA GLY A 49 -23.74 22.20 -17.32
C GLY A 49 -22.83 23.22 -16.64
N TRP A 50 -21.52 22.98 -16.67
CA TRP A 50 -20.51 23.79 -15.98
C TRP A 50 -19.64 24.55 -16.96
N ASP A 51 -19.11 25.69 -16.51
CA ASP A 51 -17.99 26.35 -17.17
C ASP A 51 -16.66 25.71 -16.76
N MET A 52 -15.60 26.08 -17.48
CA MET A 52 -14.25 25.56 -17.22
C MET A 52 -13.69 26.01 -15.87
N GLU A 53 -14.14 27.14 -15.32
CA GLU A 53 -13.75 27.61 -13.98
C GLU A 53 -14.29 26.66 -12.91
N THR A 54 -15.60 26.40 -12.94
CA THR A 54 -16.27 25.46 -12.03
C THR A 54 -15.71 24.04 -12.19
N PHE A 55 -15.43 23.62 -13.42
CA PHE A 55 -14.83 22.31 -13.69
C PHE A 55 -13.40 22.20 -13.12
N SER A 56 -12.61 23.26 -13.29
CA SER A 56 -11.27 23.34 -12.70
C SER A 56 -11.33 23.23 -11.16
N GLU A 57 -12.22 24.00 -10.52
CA GLU A 57 -12.35 23.98 -9.05
C GLU A 57 -12.88 22.66 -8.51
N ARG A 58 -13.85 22.03 -9.19
CA ARG A 58 -14.56 20.86 -8.66
C ARG A 58 -13.97 19.52 -9.06
N ILE A 59 -13.20 19.48 -10.14
CA ILE A 59 -12.64 18.24 -10.69
C ILE A 59 -11.11 18.32 -10.72
N LEU A 60 -10.55 19.31 -11.42
CA LEU A 60 -9.10 19.35 -11.67
C LEU A 60 -8.31 19.64 -10.39
N TYR A 61 -8.76 20.58 -9.56
CA TYR A 61 -8.10 20.91 -8.30
C TYR A 61 -8.12 19.73 -7.31
N PRO A 62 -9.26 19.06 -7.02
CA PRO A 62 -9.26 17.88 -6.18
C PRO A 62 -8.41 16.73 -6.73
N GLU A 63 -8.36 16.54 -8.05
CA GLU A 63 -7.53 15.49 -8.66
C GLU A 63 -6.03 15.82 -8.56
N ALA A 64 -5.64 17.07 -8.82
CA ALA A 64 -4.28 17.54 -8.59
C ALA A 64 -3.88 17.38 -7.12
N LEU A 65 -4.77 17.77 -6.19
CA LEU A 65 -4.54 17.65 -4.76
C LEU A 65 -4.40 16.18 -4.32
N ARG A 66 -5.21 15.28 -4.91
CA ARG A 66 -5.11 13.84 -4.72
C ARG A 66 -3.76 13.31 -5.18
N ALA A 67 -3.32 13.65 -6.38
CA ALA A 67 -2.03 13.21 -6.92
C ALA A 67 -0.85 13.64 -6.03
N LYS A 68 -0.84 14.90 -5.58
CA LYS A 68 0.19 15.41 -4.65
C LYS A 68 0.14 14.70 -3.29
N LEU A 69 -1.06 14.37 -2.80
CA LEU A 69 -1.22 13.58 -1.58
C LEU A 69 -0.68 12.16 -1.73
N ILE A 70 -0.95 11.49 -2.86
CA ILE A 70 -0.39 10.16 -3.16
C ILE A 70 1.14 10.22 -3.12
N GLU A 71 1.73 11.16 -3.86
CA GLU A 71 3.19 11.37 -3.92
C GLU A 71 3.78 11.67 -2.55
N LYS A 72 3.16 12.58 -1.78
CA LYS A 72 3.64 12.94 -0.45
C LYS A 72 3.50 11.78 0.53
N MET A 73 2.42 11.02 0.45
CA MET A 73 2.14 9.93 1.38
C MET A 73 3.02 8.72 1.12
N SER A 74 3.24 8.36 -0.15
CA SER A 74 4.17 7.29 -0.53
C SER A 74 5.61 7.57 -0.09
N THR A 75 5.97 8.85 0.03
CA THR A 75 7.31 9.28 0.43
C THR A 75 7.40 9.77 1.88
N SER A 76 6.30 9.77 2.65
CA SER A 76 6.31 10.34 4.01
C SER A 76 6.75 9.35 5.08
N ASP A 77 7.65 9.81 5.96
CA ASP A 77 7.96 9.17 7.24
C ASP A 77 6.72 8.79 8.07
N ARG A 78 5.59 9.47 7.86
CA ARG A 78 4.35 9.24 8.59
C ARG A 78 3.69 7.93 8.19
N ALA A 79 3.61 7.62 6.90
CA ALA A 79 3.05 6.35 6.43
C ALA A 79 3.90 5.18 6.93
N VAL A 80 5.23 5.29 6.79
CA VAL A 80 6.19 4.33 7.33
C VAL A 80 6.04 4.17 8.86
N LYS A 81 5.96 5.27 9.62
CA LYS A 81 5.77 5.21 11.08
C LYS A 81 4.48 4.51 11.49
N GLN A 82 3.39 4.72 10.76
CA GLN A 82 2.11 4.09 11.09
C GLN A 82 2.10 2.60 10.75
N SER A 83 2.59 2.21 9.57
CA SER A 83 2.74 0.81 9.21
C SER A 83 3.69 0.10 10.18
N ARG A 84 4.75 0.78 10.66
CA ARG A 84 5.63 0.22 11.71
C ARG A 84 4.87 -0.07 13.00
N VAL A 85 4.07 0.87 13.50
CA VAL A 85 3.28 0.67 14.73
C VAL A 85 2.30 -0.50 14.57
N ALA A 86 1.68 -0.65 13.40
CA ALA A 86 0.82 -1.78 13.11
C ALA A 86 1.62 -3.10 13.08
N ALA A 87 2.76 -3.13 12.40
CA ALA A 87 3.64 -4.28 12.32
C ALA A 87 4.20 -4.70 13.70
N GLU A 88 4.61 -3.74 14.54
CA GLU A 88 5.04 -3.98 15.92
C GLU A 88 3.93 -4.62 16.77
N LYS A 89 2.66 -4.28 16.52
CA LYS A 89 1.53 -4.91 17.20
C LYS A 89 1.37 -6.37 16.75
N VAL A 90 1.45 -6.62 15.45
CA VAL A 90 1.31 -7.98 14.91
C VAL A 90 2.47 -8.88 15.35
N LEU A 91 3.72 -8.38 15.33
CA LEU A 91 4.88 -9.10 15.84
C LEU A 91 4.68 -9.53 17.30
N LYS A 92 4.15 -8.64 18.15
CA LYS A 92 3.80 -8.99 19.54
C LYS A 92 2.72 -10.05 19.65
N GLU A 93 1.77 -10.14 18.71
CA GLU A 93 0.77 -11.22 18.70
C GLU A 93 1.38 -12.55 18.26
N VAL A 94 2.30 -12.50 17.29
CA VAL A 94 3.10 -13.67 16.86
C VAL A 94 3.95 -14.20 18.03
N GLU A 95 4.65 -13.32 18.74
CA GLU A 95 5.51 -13.68 19.88
C GLU A 95 4.74 -14.24 21.09
N LYS A 96 3.49 -13.81 21.29
CA LYS A 96 2.62 -14.36 22.35
C LYS A 96 2.26 -15.82 22.09
N GLY A 97 2.10 -16.21 20.82
CA GLY A 97 1.76 -17.58 20.43
C GLY A 97 0.33 -18.01 20.77
N ASP A 98 -0.60 -17.07 21.02
CA ASP A 98 -2.02 -17.37 21.28
C ASP A 98 -2.77 -17.87 20.03
N LYS A 99 -2.29 -17.48 18.84
CA LYS A 99 -2.76 -17.88 17.51
C LYS A 99 -1.58 -18.42 16.71
N THR A 100 -1.85 -19.27 15.72
CA THR A 100 -0.78 -19.72 14.81
C THR A 100 -0.34 -18.59 13.89
N PHE A 101 0.87 -18.73 13.32
CA PHE A 101 1.38 -17.76 12.36
C PHE A 101 0.45 -17.63 11.14
N GLU A 102 -0.11 -18.75 10.69
CA GLU A 102 -1.05 -18.83 9.56
C GLU A 102 -2.36 -18.10 9.85
N GLU A 103 -2.89 -18.21 11.07
CA GLU A 103 -4.07 -17.47 11.49
C GLU A 103 -3.81 -15.96 11.48
N LEU A 104 -2.67 -15.53 12.02
CA LEU A 104 -2.27 -14.12 12.04
C LEU A 104 -1.99 -13.59 10.62
N ALA A 105 -1.39 -14.41 9.75
CA ALA A 105 -1.17 -14.06 8.35
C ALA A 105 -2.49 -13.84 7.60
N LYS A 106 -3.49 -14.71 7.80
CA LYS A 106 -4.83 -14.55 7.20
C LYS A 106 -5.57 -13.32 7.72
N GLU A 107 -5.33 -12.94 8.97
CA GLU A 107 -6.01 -11.82 9.62
C GLU A 107 -5.38 -10.46 9.29
N TYR A 108 -4.05 -10.42 9.18
CA TYR A 108 -3.31 -9.15 9.15
C TYR A 108 -2.45 -8.93 7.91
N SER A 109 -2.12 -9.96 7.12
CA SER A 109 -1.23 -9.78 5.97
C SER A 109 -1.94 -9.07 4.82
N ASP A 110 -1.32 -8.00 4.34
CA ASP A 110 -1.73 -7.23 3.16
C ASP A 110 -1.21 -7.86 1.85
N ASP A 111 -0.47 -8.99 1.91
CA ASP A 111 -0.01 -9.69 0.71
C ASP A 111 -1.14 -10.57 0.10
N PRO A 112 -1.73 -10.18 -1.04
CA PRO A 112 -2.82 -10.94 -1.64
C PRO A 112 -2.38 -12.32 -2.15
N GLY A 113 -1.08 -12.52 -2.41
CA GLY A 113 -0.55 -13.75 -2.98
C GLY A 113 -0.47 -14.90 -1.98
N SER A 114 -0.24 -14.61 -0.69
CA SER A 114 -0.01 -15.64 0.33
C SER A 114 -0.89 -15.51 1.57
N ALA A 115 -1.53 -14.35 1.82
CA ALA A 115 -2.28 -14.12 3.07
C ALA A 115 -3.34 -15.20 3.32
N GLN A 116 -4.14 -15.54 2.31
CA GLN A 116 -5.22 -16.54 2.44
C GLN A 116 -4.70 -17.97 2.68
N ASP A 117 -3.45 -18.23 2.28
CA ASP A 117 -2.74 -19.49 2.46
C ASP A 117 -1.86 -19.47 3.73
N GLY A 118 -2.08 -18.50 4.63
CA GLY A 118 -1.35 -18.41 5.88
C GLY A 118 0.06 -17.84 5.75
N GLY A 119 0.28 -17.02 4.72
CA GLY A 119 1.55 -16.36 4.45
C GLY A 119 2.56 -17.25 3.74
N ASP A 120 2.16 -18.41 3.21
CA ASP A 120 3.05 -19.40 2.60
C ASP A 120 3.66 -18.91 1.28
N LEU A 121 4.99 -18.96 1.19
CA LEU A 121 5.75 -18.59 0.00
C LEU A 121 6.34 -19.80 -0.74
N GLY A 122 6.22 -21.00 -0.17
CA GLY A 122 6.90 -22.19 -0.67
C GLY A 122 8.42 -22.10 -0.58
N PHE A 123 9.10 -22.97 -1.33
CA PHE A 123 10.56 -22.95 -1.47
C PHE A 123 11.01 -21.92 -2.50
N PHE A 124 12.04 -21.16 -2.17
CA PHE A 124 12.70 -20.25 -3.10
C PHE A 124 14.21 -20.16 -2.83
N PRO A 125 15.04 -20.03 -3.89
CA PRO A 125 16.45 -19.72 -3.77
C PRO A 125 16.68 -18.23 -3.54
N ARG A 126 17.94 -17.83 -3.36
CA ARG A 126 18.34 -16.43 -3.35
C ARG A 126 18.14 -15.77 -4.73
N GLY A 127 18.03 -14.45 -4.75
CA GLY A 127 17.81 -13.65 -5.96
C GLY A 127 16.36 -13.60 -6.44
N VAL A 128 15.42 -14.22 -5.72
CA VAL A 128 13.99 -14.23 -6.08
C VAL A 128 13.20 -13.18 -5.32
N MET A 129 13.62 -12.84 -4.10
CA MET A 129 12.98 -11.84 -3.26
C MET A 129 13.84 -10.56 -3.18
N VAL A 130 13.27 -9.48 -2.63
CA VAL A 130 14.03 -8.24 -2.39
C VAL A 130 15.11 -8.45 -1.33
N THR A 131 16.24 -7.76 -1.48
CA THR A 131 17.47 -7.99 -0.71
C THR A 131 17.25 -7.99 0.80
N GLU A 132 16.48 -7.04 1.34
CA GLU A 132 16.24 -6.95 2.78
C GLU A 132 15.45 -8.15 3.31
N PHE A 133 14.52 -8.68 2.52
CA PHE A 133 13.77 -9.90 2.87
C PHE A 133 14.68 -11.13 2.83
N GLU A 134 15.50 -11.25 1.78
CA GLU A 134 16.43 -12.37 1.61
C GLU A 134 17.47 -12.42 2.72
N ASP A 135 18.10 -11.30 3.03
CA ASP A 135 19.11 -11.20 4.08
C ASP A 135 18.52 -11.63 5.43
N ALA A 136 17.29 -11.21 5.71
CA ALA A 136 16.58 -11.61 6.92
C ALA A 136 16.28 -13.11 6.93
N VAL A 137 15.57 -13.65 5.92
CA VAL A 137 15.11 -15.05 5.93
C VAL A 137 16.28 -16.04 5.94
N PHE A 138 17.34 -15.77 5.18
CA PHE A 138 18.51 -16.66 5.14
C PHE A 138 19.38 -16.54 6.40
N SER A 139 19.21 -15.52 7.25
CA SER A 139 19.86 -15.44 8.57
C SER A 139 19.12 -16.20 9.68
N LEU A 140 17.90 -16.67 9.41
CA LEU A 140 17.09 -17.41 10.38
C LEU A 140 17.45 -18.90 10.43
N GLU A 141 17.22 -19.50 11.59
CA GLU A 141 17.18 -20.96 11.75
C GLU A 141 15.75 -21.50 11.51
N PRO A 142 15.58 -22.75 11.04
CA PRO A 142 14.24 -23.32 10.85
C PRO A 142 13.39 -23.26 12.12
N GLY A 143 12.17 -22.76 11.98
CA GLY A 143 11.24 -22.47 13.07
C GLY A 143 11.38 -21.09 13.69
N GLN A 144 12.43 -20.33 13.39
CA GLN A 144 12.66 -18.98 13.90
C GLN A 144 11.79 -17.94 13.18
N ILE A 145 11.46 -16.88 13.89
CA ILE A 145 10.73 -15.71 13.42
C ILE A 145 11.68 -14.51 13.44
N SER A 146 11.64 -13.68 12.40
CA SER A 146 12.44 -12.46 12.29
C SER A 146 11.93 -11.33 13.18
N ASP A 147 12.79 -10.33 13.41
CA ASP A 147 12.34 -8.99 13.75
C ASP A 147 11.56 -8.36 12.56
N LEU A 148 11.11 -7.11 12.72
CA LEU A 148 10.50 -6.37 11.61
C LEU A 148 11.52 -6.08 10.51
N VAL A 149 11.25 -6.60 9.32
CA VAL A 149 12.05 -6.37 8.12
C VAL A 149 11.36 -5.32 7.26
N GLN A 150 12.00 -4.18 7.04
CA GLN A 150 11.44 -3.12 6.20
C GLN A 150 11.90 -3.33 4.75
N THR A 151 10.96 -3.29 3.81
CA THR A 151 11.23 -3.23 2.36
C THR A 151 10.43 -2.08 1.74
N ASP A 152 10.55 -1.88 0.43
CA ASP A 152 9.75 -0.91 -0.32
C ASP A 152 8.24 -1.19 -0.28
N PHE A 153 7.84 -2.42 0.04
CA PHE A 153 6.42 -2.81 0.12
C PHE A 153 5.79 -2.54 1.49
N GLY A 154 6.60 -2.49 2.55
CA GLY A 154 6.10 -2.40 3.92
C GLY A 154 7.02 -3.07 4.94
N PHE A 155 6.41 -3.52 6.05
CA PHE A 155 7.10 -4.30 7.08
C PHE A 155 6.70 -5.77 7.00
N HIS A 156 7.69 -6.64 6.98
CA HIS A 156 7.54 -8.09 6.93
C HIS A 156 7.91 -8.68 8.28
N ILE A 157 7.09 -9.64 8.71
CA ILE A 157 7.45 -10.59 9.78
C ILE A 157 7.61 -11.93 9.10
N ILE A 158 8.79 -12.52 9.19
CA ILE A 158 9.16 -13.71 8.41
C ILE A 158 9.35 -14.88 9.37
N LYS A 159 8.81 -16.04 9.01
CA LYS A 159 9.07 -17.30 9.70
C LYS A 159 9.75 -18.26 8.74
N LEU A 160 10.95 -18.71 9.07
CA LEU A 160 11.60 -19.78 8.33
C LEU A 160 10.95 -21.11 8.72
N VAL A 161 10.43 -21.84 7.74
CA VAL A 161 9.82 -23.17 7.94
C VAL A 161 10.89 -24.24 7.79
N ASN A 162 11.63 -24.19 6.68
CA ASN A 162 12.61 -25.20 6.34
C ASN A 162 13.75 -24.61 5.51
N ARG A 163 14.88 -25.34 5.44
CA ARG A 163 16.05 -24.98 4.65
C ARG A 163 16.59 -26.23 3.97
N MET A 164 16.74 -26.15 2.66
CA MET A 164 17.32 -27.21 1.84
C MET A 164 18.70 -26.76 1.37
N VAL A 165 19.74 -27.31 2.01
CA VAL A 165 21.13 -27.11 1.58
C VAL A 165 21.54 -28.31 0.73
N PRO A 166 21.81 -28.13 -0.57
CA PRO A 166 22.27 -29.21 -1.42
C PRO A 166 23.69 -29.65 -1.05
N GLU A 167 24.06 -30.89 -1.42
CA GLU A 167 25.46 -31.32 -1.34
C GLU A 167 26.33 -30.50 -2.31
N GLU A 168 27.61 -30.32 -1.97
CA GLU A 168 28.54 -29.55 -2.81
C GLU A 168 28.65 -30.16 -4.22
N GLY A 169 28.33 -29.35 -5.25
CA GLY A 169 28.30 -29.80 -6.64
C GLY A 169 27.08 -30.65 -7.01
N ALA A 170 25.99 -30.60 -6.24
CA ALA A 170 24.74 -31.23 -6.63
C ALA A 170 24.18 -30.59 -7.91
N GLU A 171 23.83 -31.42 -8.89
CA GLU A 171 23.23 -31.01 -10.15
C GLU A 171 21.89 -31.73 -10.35
N ASN A 172 20.94 -31.08 -11.02
CA ASN A 172 19.70 -31.71 -11.45
C ASN A 172 19.91 -32.61 -12.69
N GLU A 173 18.85 -33.26 -13.19
CA GLU A 173 18.93 -34.16 -14.36
C GLU A 173 19.44 -33.48 -15.65
N GLU A 174 19.45 -32.15 -15.69
CA GLU A 174 19.92 -31.34 -16.82
C GLU A 174 21.36 -30.81 -16.64
N GLY A 175 22.03 -31.16 -15.53
CA GLY A 175 23.38 -30.69 -15.21
C GLY A 175 23.44 -29.26 -14.68
N ILE A 176 22.33 -28.75 -14.14
CA ILE A 176 22.26 -27.41 -13.53
C ILE A 176 22.50 -27.56 -12.03
N GLU A 177 23.44 -26.77 -11.49
CA GLU A 177 23.75 -26.74 -10.06
C GLU A 177 22.49 -26.40 -9.24
N VAL A 178 22.23 -27.21 -8.22
CA VAL A 178 21.11 -26.99 -7.30
C VAL A 178 21.57 -25.97 -6.27
N GLU A 179 20.81 -24.89 -6.13
CA GLU A 179 21.08 -23.83 -5.16
C GLU A 179 20.41 -24.13 -3.80
N GLU A 180 20.87 -23.44 -2.76
CA GLU A 180 20.20 -23.46 -1.46
C GLU A 180 18.81 -22.81 -1.58
N GLU A 181 17.78 -23.52 -1.10
CA GLU A 181 16.41 -23.01 -1.05
C GLU A 181 15.89 -22.94 0.39
N VAL A 182 15.05 -21.95 0.66
CA VAL A 182 14.36 -21.80 1.94
C VAL A 182 12.86 -21.86 1.74
N GLU A 183 12.17 -22.52 2.67
CA GLU A 183 10.71 -22.49 2.77
C GLU A 183 10.32 -21.49 3.84
N ALA A 184 9.55 -20.47 3.51
CA ALA A 184 9.19 -19.43 4.45
C ALA A 184 7.72 -19.06 4.42
N LYS A 185 7.27 -18.50 5.54
CA LYS A 185 6.00 -17.79 5.64
C LYS A 185 6.23 -16.34 5.99
N HIS A 186 5.34 -15.46 5.58
CA HIS A 186 5.42 -14.05 5.96
C HIS A 186 4.08 -13.41 6.27
N ILE A 187 4.14 -12.32 7.03
CA ILE A 187 3.05 -11.38 7.22
C ILE A 187 3.55 -10.02 6.74
N LEU A 188 2.92 -9.48 5.69
CA LEU A 188 3.22 -8.14 5.18
C LEU A 188 2.24 -7.14 5.76
N ILE A 189 2.77 -6.10 6.40
CA ILE A 189 2.00 -4.89 6.71
C ILE A 189 2.44 -3.81 5.73
N ALA A 190 1.62 -3.59 4.71
CA ALA A 190 1.97 -2.70 3.61
C ALA A 190 2.09 -1.25 4.10
N PHE A 191 2.87 -0.45 3.37
CA PHE A 191 2.78 0.99 3.55
C PHE A 191 1.39 1.46 3.17
N LYS A 192 0.67 2.06 4.13
CA LYS A 192 -0.68 2.57 3.86
C LYS A 192 -0.63 3.64 2.78
N GLY A 193 -1.24 3.33 1.65
CA GLY A 193 -1.37 4.23 0.52
C GLY A 193 -2.49 5.25 0.72
N TYR A 194 -2.64 6.15 -0.24
CA TYR A 194 -3.71 7.14 -0.25
C TYR A 194 -5.11 6.50 -0.13
N ASP A 195 -5.35 5.38 -0.81
CA ASP A 195 -6.67 4.73 -0.83
C ASP A 195 -7.04 4.09 0.52
N ASP A 196 -6.06 3.56 1.27
CA ASP A 196 -6.26 3.03 2.63
C ASP A 196 -6.66 4.13 3.61
N TYR A 197 -6.02 5.30 3.50
CA TYR A 197 -6.42 6.45 4.30
C TYR A 197 -7.77 6.99 3.88
N LEU A 198 -8.07 7.04 2.58
CA LEU A 198 -9.36 7.53 2.09
C LEU A 198 -10.51 6.65 2.60
N SER A 199 -10.31 5.34 2.71
CA SER A 199 -11.29 4.42 3.31
C SER A 199 -11.50 4.70 4.81
N GLU A 200 -10.43 4.88 5.59
CA GLU A 200 -10.50 5.22 7.02
C GLU A 200 -11.22 6.56 7.27
N TYR A 201 -10.91 7.59 6.47
CA TYR A 201 -11.59 8.88 6.57
C TYR A 201 -13.06 8.80 6.12
N ARG A 202 -13.39 7.97 5.13
CA ARG A 202 -14.79 7.71 4.74
C ARG A 202 -15.56 7.00 5.85
N GLU A 203 -14.95 6.04 6.53
CA GLU A 203 -15.55 5.33 7.67
C GLU A 203 -15.76 6.27 8.86
N LYS A 204 -14.73 7.04 9.24
CA LYS A 204 -14.84 8.07 10.28
C LYS A 204 -15.86 9.15 9.91
N ALA A 205 -15.97 9.54 8.64
CA ALA A 205 -16.98 10.49 8.18
C ALA A 205 -18.40 9.91 8.15
N ARG A 206 -18.55 8.60 7.91
CA ARG A 206 -19.84 7.88 8.03
C ARG A 206 -20.36 7.90 9.47
N ILE A 207 -19.48 7.88 10.47
CA ILE A 207 -19.85 8.00 11.89
C ILE A 207 -20.45 9.40 12.22
N TYR A 208 -20.10 10.46 11.48
CA TYR A 208 -20.67 11.80 11.67
C TYR A 208 -22.03 12.05 10.99
N LYS A 209 -22.63 11.04 10.32
CA LYS A 209 -23.98 11.16 9.74
C LYS A 209 -25.11 10.67 10.68
N PHE A 210 -24.80 10.35 11.94
CA PHE A 210 -25.80 9.90 12.93
C PHE A 210 -25.89 10.74 14.22
N VAL A 211 -25.28 11.94 14.28
CA VAL A 211 -25.43 12.87 15.43
C VAL A 211 -25.62 14.32 14.98
N ALA A 212 -26.43 14.55 13.95
CA ALA A 212 -26.88 15.89 13.55
C ALA A 212 -28.29 15.88 12.93
N LEU A 213 -29.12 14.90 13.31
CA LEU A 213 -30.57 14.89 13.12
C LEU A 213 -31.21 14.30 14.38
N ASP A 214 -30.88 14.87 15.52
CA ASP A 214 -31.69 14.80 16.73
C ASP A 214 -31.25 15.97 17.60
N GLU A 215 -31.84 17.14 17.33
CA GLU A 215 -32.21 18.12 18.36
C GLU A 215 -33.13 19.17 17.73
N LYS A 216 -34.43 18.88 17.87
CA LYS A 216 -35.63 19.75 17.83
C LYS A 216 -36.00 20.51 16.55
#